data_AF-A0AAE0BUH7-F1
#
_entry.id   AF-A0AAE0BUH7-F1
#
_cell.length_a   1.000
_cell.length_b   1.000
_cell.length_c   1.000
_cell.angle_alpha   90.00
_cell.angle_beta   90.00
_cell.angle_gamma   90.00
#
_symmetry.space_group_name_H-M   'P 1'
#
loop_
_entity.id
_entity.type
_entity.pdbx_description
1 polymer ?
#
loop_
_entity_poly.entity_id
_entity_poly.type
_entity_poly.pdbx_seq_one_letter_code
_entity_poly.pdbx_strand_id
1 'polypeptide(L)'
;MLRTVYIFAIVCWLTLIAVGLCEEATLHSDEAPRDDDRLKGVGAKVVILEEASRLDEAVFTEVIVPLLNVRDTAMLAISTPLDENNFYSTLLQMKDPQTDGPMFRVLEIKLICEACAAKGIKDVCPHRRELIPPWKNDHRREIMTKALFEGQPRMYMQEQLGIPSGSDARCFDVDSIDRFVATSADMTNDPQYVFVGIDTCGGGNNFMAIVSGCYNRSNALQILAVDTAPITSDMQLEAEIASHATRLRKHISRNAVLVSIIEANYGGWVQSSRIAHLLENHGPALHVTCDKKQENRRPGIYTTWEIKERMRHELQRMLRENRICLFSEVASTRVGDVVELAKQLKRCEYVYKASTTSATVERKRMITGKVNGQNDDMAIALMLLSYWSAHFINVNGKCATRL
;
A
#
# COMPACT_ATOMS: atom_id res chain seq x y z
N MET A 1 -16.76 3.32 -40.77
CA MET A 1 -17.80 2.31 -40.47
C MET A 1 -17.37 1.63 -39.18
N LEU A 2 -18.03 1.95 -38.07
CA LEU A 2 -17.61 1.62 -36.70
C LEU A 2 -17.42 0.12 -36.51
N ARG A 3 -16.22 -0.30 -36.07
CA ARG A 3 -15.86 -1.69 -35.77
C ARG A 3 -16.19 -1.97 -34.31
N THR A 4 -17.12 -2.88 -34.06
CA THR A 4 -17.57 -3.22 -32.71
C THR A 4 -16.62 -4.24 -32.08
N VAL A 5 -15.74 -3.77 -31.19
CA VAL A 5 -14.94 -4.62 -30.29
C VAL A 5 -15.66 -4.69 -28.95
N TYR A 6 -15.90 -5.89 -28.42
CA TYR A 6 -16.66 -6.12 -27.21
C TYR A 6 -15.73 -6.54 -26.06
N ILE A 7 -15.73 -5.81 -24.96
CA ILE A 7 -15.12 -6.24 -23.69
C ILE A 7 -16.27 -6.57 -22.74
N PHE A 8 -16.29 -7.79 -22.21
CA PHE A 8 -17.27 -8.21 -21.22
C PHE A 8 -16.58 -8.40 -19.87
N ALA A 9 -17.01 -7.70 -18.82
CA ALA A 9 -16.66 -8.10 -17.47
C ALA A 9 -17.67 -9.16 -17.01
N ILE A 10 -17.41 -10.44 -17.28
CA ILE A 10 -18.24 -11.55 -16.78
C ILE A 10 -17.67 -12.02 -15.44
N VAL A 11 -18.55 -12.05 -14.43
CA VAL A 11 -18.28 -12.59 -13.10
C VAL A 11 -18.89 -13.98 -13.04
N CYS A 12 -18.11 -14.98 -13.45
CA CYS A 12 -18.16 -16.41 -13.10
C CYS A 12 -17.67 -17.26 -14.27
N TRP A 13 -16.89 -18.28 -13.94
CA TRP A 13 -16.53 -19.43 -14.77
C TRP A 13 -17.72 -19.87 -15.65
N LEU A 14 -17.57 -19.64 -16.95
CA LEU A 14 -18.43 -20.19 -17.98
C LEU A 14 -17.58 -21.16 -18.78
N THR A 15 -17.60 -22.44 -18.37
CA THR A 15 -17.20 -23.53 -19.24
C THR A 15 -18.25 -23.63 -20.34
N LEU A 16 -18.08 -22.87 -21.42
CA LEU A 16 -18.93 -22.90 -22.59
C LEU A 16 -18.29 -23.84 -23.61
N ILE A 17 -18.88 -25.04 -23.72
CA ILE A 17 -18.63 -25.95 -24.84
C ILE A 17 -19.12 -25.26 -26.11
N ALA A 18 -18.21 -24.87 -26.99
CA ALA A 18 -18.53 -24.50 -28.36
C ALA A 18 -18.02 -25.63 -29.28
N VAL A 19 -18.94 -26.48 -29.72
CA VAL A 19 -18.69 -27.40 -30.83
C VAL A 19 -18.81 -26.60 -32.13
N GLY A 20 -17.71 -26.52 -32.87
CA GLY A 20 -17.73 -26.60 -34.34
C GLY A 20 -17.36 -25.35 -35.13
N LEU A 21 -16.22 -25.49 -35.82
CA LEU A 21 -15.81 -24.82 -37.07
C LEU A 21 -15.07 -23.48 -36.94
N CYS A 22 -13.83 -23.55 -36.48
CA CYS A 22 -12.65 -22.89 -37.04
C CYS A 22 -11.43 -23.43 -36.25
N GLU A 23 -10.25 -23.55 -36.86
CA GLU A 23 -9.04 -24.05 -36.19
C GLU A 23 -8.82 -23.34 -34.84
N GLU A 24 -9.11 -24.04 -33.74
CA GLU A 24 -9.02 -23.53 -32.37
C GLU A 24 -7.58 -23.59 -31.89
N ALA A 25 -7.03 -22.45 -31.48
CA ALA A 25 -5.91 -22.39 -30.55
C ALA A 25 -6.50 -22.19 -29.14
N THR A 26 -6.83 -23.30 -28.46
CA THR A 26 -7.32 -23.30 -27.08
C THR A 26 -6.10 -23.31 -26.13
N LEU A 27 -5.88 -22.22 -25.39
CA LEU A 27 -4.87 -22.16 -24.33
C LEU A 27 -5.52 -22.52 -23.00
N HIS A 28 -5.19 -23.70 -22.44
CA HIS A 28 -5.54 -24.07 -21.07
C HIS A 28 -4.46 -23.56 -20.11
N SER A 29 -4.89 -22.95 -18.99
CA SER A 29 -4.06 -22.20 -18.04
C SER A 29 -3.10 -23.03 -17.17
N ASP A 30 -2.99 -24.35 -17.37
CA ASP A 30 -2.07 -25.20 -16.60
C ASP A 30 -0.79 -25.63 -17.34
N GLU A 31 -0.65 -25.27 -18.63
CA GLU A 31 0.59 -25.47 -19.39
C GLU A 31 0.88 -24.25 -20.27
N ALA A 32 1.33 -23.15 -19.68
CA ALA A 32 1.92 -22.06 -20.45
C ALA A 32 3.44 -22.33 -20.62
N PRO A 33 3.92 -22.84 -21.78
CA PRO A 33 5.33 -22.75 -22.09
C PRO A 33 5.68 -21.28 -22.31
N ARG A 34 6.78 -20.83 -21.69
CA ARG A 34 7.43 -19.56 -22.02
C ARG A 34 7.91 -19.63 -23.47
N ASP A 35 7.11 -19.18 -24.42
CA ASP A 35 7.49 -19.17 -25.83
C ASP A 35 6.83 -17.97 -26.54
N ASP A 36 7.32 -16.76 -26.23
CA ASP A 36 6.92 -15.49 -26.89
C ASP A 36 7.11 -15.51 -28.41
N ASP A 37 7.89 -16.47 -28.93
CA ASP A 37 8.20 -16.64 -30.35
C ASP A 37 7.11 -17.36 -31.16
N ARG A 38 6.17 -18.11 -30.54
CA ARG A 38 5.18 -18.91 -31.29
C ARG A 38 3.89 -18.17 -31.66
N LEU A 39 3.62 -17.01 -31.06
CA LEU A 39 2.39 -16.25 -31.29
C LEU A 39 2.57 -15.09 -32.29
N LYS A 40 3.81 -14.71 -32.59
CA LYS A 40 4.15 -13.67 -33.56
C LYS A 40 4.00 -14.25 -34.98
N GLY A 41 2.91 -13.88 -35.69
CA GLY A 41 2.69 -14.25 -37.11
C GLY A 41 1.42 -15.08 -37.39
N VAL A 42 0.64 -15.44 -36.37
CA VAL A 42 -0.66 -16.11 -36.55
C VAL A 42 -1.75 -15.08 -36.81
N GLY A 43 -2.53 -15.23 -37.88
CA GLY A 43 -3.69 -14.36 -38.14
C GLY A 43 -4.92 -14.85 -37.38
N ALA A 44 -5.54 -13.99 -36.56
CA ALA A 44 -6.79 -14.31 -35.85
C ALA A 44 -7.92 -13.39 -36.28
N LYS A 45 -9.11 -13.95 -36.55
CA LYS A 45 -10.33 -13.17 -36.81
C LYS A 45 -11.10 -12.83 -35.53
N VAL A 46 -11.01 -13.69 -34.52
CA VAL A 46 -11.55 -13.46 -33.19
C VAL A 46 -10.50 -13.84 -32.17
N VAL A 47 -10.20 -12.95 -31.24
CA VAL A 47 -9.30 -13.17 -30.11
C VAL A 47 -10.14 -13.17 -28.84
N ILE A 48 -10.17 -14.28 -28.13
CA ILE A 48 -10.89 -14.41 -26.85
C ILE A 48 -9.84 -14.44 -25.72
N LEU A 49 -9.95 -13.51 -24.79
CA LEU A 49 -9.10 -13.43 -23.60
C LEU A 49 -9.92 -13.82 -22.38
N GLU A 50 -9.74 -15.03 -21.88
CA GLU A 50 -10.32 -15.46 -20.60
C GLU A 50 -9.40 -15.03 -19.45
N GLU A 51 -9.99 -14.59 -18.33
CA GLU A 51 -9.28 -13.97 -17.19
C GLU A 51 -8.32 -12.86 -17.63
N ALA A 52 -8.78 -11.99 -18.54
CA ALA A 52 -7.94 -10.98 -19.18
C ALA A 52 -7.20 -10.04 -18.20
N SER A 53 -7.73 -9.82 -16.99
CA SER A 53 -7.05 -9.03 -15.95
C SER A 53 -5.85 -9.74 -15.31
N ARG A 54 -5.63 -11.03 -15.57
CA ARG A 54 -4.46 -11.79 -15.07
C ARG A 54 -3.39 -12.00 -16.13
N LEU A 55 -3.61 -11.58 -17.37
CA LEU A 55 -2.61 -11.67 -18.41
C LEU A 55 -1.41 -10.78 -18.08
N ASP A 56 -0.22 -11.22 -18.48
CA ASP A 56 0.97 -10.38 -18.43
C ASP A 56 0.81 -9.22 -19.43
N GLU A 57 1.14 -8.00 -19.00
CA GLU A 57 1.08 -6.80 -19.83
C GLU A 57 1.98 -6.92 -21.07
N ALA A 58 3.12 -7.64 -20.96
CA ALA A 58 4.01 -7.91 -22.08
C ALA A 58 3.30 -8.77 -23.14
N VAL A 59 2.57 -9.81 -22.74
CA VAL A 59 1.81 -10.66 -23.67
C VAL A 59 0.70 -9.85 -24.36
N PHE A 60 -0.01 -9.00 -23.61
CA PHE A 60 -1.05 -8.16 -24.21
C PHE A 60 -0.45 -7.18 -25.24
N THR A 61 0.62 -6.47 -24.86
CA THR A 61 1.22 -5.42 -25.69
C THR A 61 2.01 -5.98 -26.88
N GLU A 62 2.76 -7.06 -26.71
CA GLU A 62 3.63 -7.60 -27.75
C GLU A 62 2.94 -8.60 -28.68
N VAL A 63 1.85 -9.23 -28.23
CA VAL A 63 1.17 -10.27 -29.00
C VAL A 63 -0.23 -9.83 -29.38
N ILE A 64 -1.07 -9.45 -28.41
CA ILE A 64 -2.49 -9.18 -28.68
C ILE A 64 -2.66 -7.88 -29.47
N VAL A 65 -2.01 -6.79 -29.07
CA VAL A 65 -2.13 -5.49 -29.76
C VAL A 65 -1.75 -5.58 -31.25
N PRO A 66 -0.64 -6.22 -31.64
CA PRO A 66 -0.34 -6.46 -33.06
C PRO A 66 -1.41 -7.26 -33.80
N LEU A 67 -2.07 -8.22 -33.15
CA LEU A 67 -3.18 -8.98 -33.77
C LEU A 67 -4.41 -8.10 -34.05
N LEU A 68 -4.66 -7.08 -33.22
CA LEU A 68 -5.76 -6.12 -33.45
C LEU A 68 -5.53 -5.22 -34.67
N ASN A 69 -4.29 -5.12 -35.16
CA ASN A 69 -3.99 -4.42 -36.41
C ASN A 69 -4.36 -5.23 -37.66
N VAL A 70 -4.67 -6.53 -37.52
CA VAL A 70 -5.10 -7.37 -38.64
C VAL A 70 -6.53 -7.01 -39.05
N ARG A 71 -6.78 -7.00 -40.36
CA ARG A 71 -8.07 -6.60 -40.91
C ARG A 71 -9.18 -7.58 -40.50
N ASP A 72 -10.25 -7.02 -39.96
CA ASP A 72 -11.47 -7.73 -39.53
C ASP A 72 -11.23 -8.68 -38.35
N THR A 73 -10.36 -8.28 -37.44
CA THR A 73 -10.13 -8.95 -36.16
C THR A 73 -11.00 -8.30 -35.08
N ALA A 74 -11.70 -9.12 -34.31
CA ALA A 74 -12.45 -8.72 -33.13
C ALA A 74 -11.80 -9.30 -31.86
N MET A 75 -11.83 -8.53 -30.77
CA MET A 75 -11.39 -9.00 -29.46
C MET A 75 -12.60 -9.13 -28.54
N LEU A 76 -12.62 -10.21 -27.77
CA LEU A 76 -13.52 -10.47 -26.69
C LEU A 76 -12.71 -10.71 -25.42
N ALA A 77 -12.66 -9.72 -24.53
CA ALA A 77 -11.94 -9.87 -23.26
C ALA A 77 -12.92 -10.07 -22.12
N ILE A 78 -12.70 -11.12 -21.33
CA ILE A 78 -13.55 -11.57 -20.23
C ILE A 78 -12.72 -11.62 -18.94
N SER A 79 -13.10 -10.85 -17.92
CA SER A 79 -12.44 -10.95 -16.62
C SER A 79 -13.24 -10.43 -15.44
N THR A 80 -12.83 -10.84 -14.24
CA THR A 80 -13.21 -10.20 -12.97
C THR A 80 -12.32 -8.98 -12.71
N PRO A 81 -12.88 -7.86 -12.19
CA PRO A 81 -12.10 -6.68 -11.90
C PRO A 81 -11.20 -6.93 -10.67
N LEU A 82 -9.89 -7.04 -10.91
CA LEU A 82 -8.92 -7.36 -9.87
C LEU A 82 -8.51 -6.11 -9.08
N ASP A 83 -8.10 -5.01 -9.74
CA ASP A 83 -7.70 -3.75 -9.09
C ASP A 83 -7.67 -2.56 -10.08
N GLU A 84 -7.76 -1.32 -9.58
CA GLU A 84 -7.71 -0.07 -10.37
C GLU A 84 -6.36 0.15 -11.08
N ASN A 85 -5.29 -0.53 -10.66
CA ASN A 85 -3.92 -0.35 -11.15
C ASN A 85 -3.48 -1.39 -12.22
N ASN A 86 -4.42 -2.00 -12.93
CA ASN A 86 -4.14 -3.03 -13.92
C ASN A 86 -4.28 -2.48 -15.37
N PHE A 87 -3.49 -2.98 -16.32
CA PHE A 87 -3.59 -2.63 -17.75
C PHE A 87 -5.03 -2.83 -18.26
N TYR A 88 -5.73 -3.85 -17.74
CA TYR A 88 -7.13 -4.10 -18.06
C TYR A 88 -8.07 -2.94 -17.69
N SER A 89 -7.84 -2.29 -16.54
CA SER A 89 -8.60 -1.11 -16.10
C SER A 89 -8.37 0.08 -17.04
N THR A 90 -7.16 0.20 -17.61
CA THR A 90 -6.83 1.20 -18.62
C THR A 90 -7.61 0.96 -19.92
N LEU A 91 -7.76 -0.30 -20.35
CA LEU A 91 -8.55 -0.66 -21.53
C LEU A 91 -10.02 -0.29 -21.39
N LEU A 92 -10.60 -0.44 -20.19
CA LEU A 92 -11.99 -0.08 -19.91
C LEU A 92 -12.27 1.43 -20.04
N GLN A 93 -11.25 2.27 -19.79
CA GLN A 93 -11.37 3.73 -19.80
C GLN A 93 -10.80 4.38 -21.07
N MET A 94 -10.23 3.59 -21.97
CA MET A 94 -9.57 4.07 -23.18
C MET A 94 -10.58 4.70 -24.14
N LYS A 95 -10.25 5.89 -24.64
CA LYS A 95 -11.05 6.63 -25.61
C LYS A 95 -10.42 6.60 -27.00
N ASP A 96 -11.26 6.58 -28.02
CA ASP A 96 -10.86 6.76 -29.40
C ASP A 96 -10.46 8.25 -29.61
N PRO A 97 -9.20 8.52 -30.01
CA PRO A 97 -8.71 9.88 -30.23
C PRO A 97 -9.48 10.68 -31.29
N GLN A 98 -10.17 10.01 -32.22
CA GLN A 98 -10.89 10.67 -33.31
C GLN A 98 -12.35 10.96 -32.98
N THR A 99 -12.97 10.15 -32.12
CA THR A 99 -14.40 10.23 -31.82
C THR A 99 -14.71 10.65 -30.38
N ASP A 100 -13.71 10.70 -29.49
CA ASP A 100 -13.81 10.92 -28.03
C ASP A 100 -14.76 9.93 -27.30
N GLY A 101 -15.27 8.93 -28.03
CA GLY A 101 -16.06 7.83 -27.52
C GLY A 101 -15.16 6.70 -26.96
N PRO A 102 -15.75 5.73 -26.24
CA PRO A 102 -14.98 4.61 -25.71
C PRO A 102 -14.39 3.77 -26.86
N MET A 103 -13.09 3.49 -26.80
CA MET A 103 -12.37 2.69 -27.80
C MET A 103 -12.87 1.24 -27.82
N PHE A 104 -13.32 0.75 -26.66
CA PHE A 104 -13.90 -0.57 -26.49
C PHE A 104 -15.32 -0.47 -25.96
N ARG A 105 -16.22 -1.34 -26.45
CA ARG A 105 -17.56 -1.45 -25.87
C ARG A 105 -17.48 -2.28 -24.59
N VAL A 106 -17.68 -1.64 -23.44
CA VAL A 106 -17.64 -2.29 -22.12
C VAL A 106 -19.03 -2.73 -21.70
N LEU A 107 -19.17 -4.00 -21.29
CA LEU A 107 -20.36 -4.56 -20.68
C LEU A 107 -20.04 -5.02 -19.27
N GLU A 108 -20.68 -4.42 -18.27
CA GLU A 108 -20.45 -4.73 -16.86
C GLU A 108 -21.64 -5.49 -16.26
N ILE A 109 -21.40 -6.71 -15.76
CA ILE A 109 -22.42 -7.54 -15.14
C ILE A 109 -22.15 -7.62 -13.64
N LYS A 110 -22.91 -6.88 -12.84
CA LYS A 110 -22.85 -6.91 -11.36
C LYS A 110 -24.01 -7.74 -10.80
N LEU A 111 -23.77 -8.54 -9.76
CA LEU A 111 -24.84 -9.26 -9.05
C LEU A 111 -25.47 -8.44 -7.91
N ILE A 112 -25.02 -7.18 -7.74
CA ILE A 112 -25.64 -6.19 -6.85
C ILE A 112 -26.06 -4.95 -7.65
N CYS A 113 -27.25 -4.42 -7.38
CA CYS A 113 -27.65 -3.13 -7.95
C CYS A 113 -27.03 -1.97 -7.16
N GLU A 114 -26.83 -0.83 -7.82
CA GLU A 114 -26.22 0.37 -7.21
C GLU A 114 -26.94 0.82 -5.94
N ALA A 115 -28.27 0.75 -5.92
CA ALA A 115 -29.07 1.09 -4.74
C ALA A 115 -28.82 0.15 -3.54
N CYS A 116 -28.54 -1.13 -3.80
CA CYS A 116 -28.18 -2.09 -2.73
C CYS A 116 -26.73 -1.94 -2.29
N ALA A 117 -25.81 -1.65 -3.23
CA ALA A 117 -24.41 -1.36 -2.92
C ALA A 117 -24.28 -0.11 -2.04
N ALA A 118 -24.99 0.97 -2.36
CA ALA A 118 -25.00 2.22 -1.59
C ALA A 118 -25.57 2.04 -0.17
N LYS A 119 -26.47 1.06 0.03
CA LYS A 119 -27.04 0.71 1.34
C LYS A 119 -26.16 -0.24 2.15
N GLY A 120 -24.97 -0.60 1.64
CA GLY A 120 -24.05 -1.51 2.31
C GLY A 120 -24.56 -2.94 2.42
N ILE A 121 -25.48 -3.36 1.55
CA ILE A 121 -25.95 -4.74 1.49
C ILE A 121 -24.82 -5.58 0.91
N LYS A 122 -24.28 -6.52 1.69
CA LYS A 122 -23.11 -7.35 1.32
C LYS A 122 -23.48 -8.77 0.87
N ASP A 123 -24.78 -9.06 0.81
CA ASP A 123 -25.36 -10.35 0.43
C ASP A 123 -26.00 -10.30 -0.97
N VAL A 124 -26.70 -11.39 -1.34
CA VAL A 124 -27.45 -11.52 -2.59
C VAL A 124 -28.47 -10.40 -2.74
N CYS A 125 -28.30 -9.56 -3.76
CA CYS A 125 -29.26 -8.51 -4.09
C CYS A 125 -30.59 -9.15 -4.52
N PRO A 126 -31.72 -8.87 -3.84
CA PRO A 126 -33.01 -9.45 -4.20
C PRO A 126 -33.49 -9.00 -5.60
N HIS A 127 -32.98 -7.86 -6.09
CA HIS A 127 -33.34 -7.26 -7.37
C HIS A 127 -32.55 -7.78 -8.57
N ARG A 128 -31.56 -8.66 -8.37
CA ARG A 128 -30.74 -9.25 -9.44
C ARG A 128 -30.67 -10.78 -9.33
N ARG A 129 -31.65 -11.39 -8.66
CA ARG A 129 -31.72 -12.85 -8.45
C ARG A 129 -31.94 -13.60 -9.75
N GLU A 130 -32.63 -12.98 -10.70
CA GLU A 130 -32.87 -13.48 -12.05
C GLU A 130 -31.60 -13.60 -12.89
N LEU A 131 -30.54 -12.85 -12.55
CA LEU A 131 -29.23 -12.95 -13.19
C LEU A 131 -28.38 -14.09 -12.60
N ILE A 132 -28.83 -14.73 -11.51
CA ILE A 132 -28.14 -15.86 -10.92
C ILE A 132 -28.57 -17.12 -11.67
N PRO A 133 -27.63 -17.83 -12.32
CA PRO A 133 -27.99 -18.99 -13.08
C PRO A 133 -28.53 -20.11 -12.18
N PRO A 134 -29.47 -20.95 -12.66
CA PRO A 134 -30.16 -21.96 -11.85
C PRO A 134 -29.22 -22.94 -11.12
N TRP A 135 -28.06 -23.27 -11.72
CA TRP A 135 -27.06 -24.19 -11.15
C TRP A 135 -26.23 -23.57 -10.00
N LYS A 136 -26.29 -22.25 -9.81
CA LYS A 136 -25.66 -21.51 -8.71
C LYS A 136 -26.61 -21.30 -7.52
N ASN A 137 -27.89 -21.61 -7.68
CA ASN A 137 -28.96 -21.36 -6.72
C ASN A 137 -29.07 -22.44 -5.61
N ASP A 138 -27.96 -23.14 -5.33
CA ASP A 138 -27.90 -24.15 -4.27
C ASP A 138 -27.47 -23.50 -2.96
N HIS A 139 -28.44 -23.35 -2.05
CA HIS A 139 -28.24 -22.76 -0.74
C HIS A 139 -27.09 -23.40 0.06
N ARG A 140 -26.82 -24.71 -0.14
CA ARG A 140 -25.68 -25.37 0.52
C ARG A 140 -24.35 -24.92 -0.05
N ARG A 141 -24.26 -24.71 -1.36
CA ARG A 141 -23.05 -24.17 -2.02
C ARG A 141 -22.83 -22.71 -1.66
N GLU A 142 -23.87 -21.92 -1.48
CA GLU A 142 -23.75 -20.54 -0.98
C GLU A 142 -23.18 -20.50 0.45
N ILE A 143 -23.70 -21.33 1.36
CA ILE A 143 -23.19 -21.44 2.74
C ILE A 143 -21.74 -21.96 2.75
N MET A 144 -21.44 -23.00 1.98
CA MET A 144 -20.09 -23.54 1.85
C MET A 144 -19.12 -22.52 1.26
N THR A 145 -19.54 -21.78 0.23
CA THR A 145 -18.73 -20.72 -0.39
C THR A 145 -18.49 -19.59 0.61
N LYS A 146 -19.53 -19.11 1.30
CA LYS A 146 -19.38 -18.11 2.36
C LYS A 146 -18.42 -18.58 3.46
N ALA A 147 -18.53 -19.84 3.91
CA ALA A 147 -17.64 -20.44 4.90
C ALA A 147 -16.18 -20.54 4.41
N LEU A 148 -15.96 -20.93 3.15
CA LEU A 148 -14.61 -20.97 2.56
C LEU A 148 -13.99 -19.57 2.44
N PHE A 149 -14.81 -18.53 2.26
CA PHE A 149 -14.39 -17.14 2.20
C PHE A 149 -14.46 -16.37 3.53
N GLU A 150 -14.76 -17.03 4.66
CA GLU A 150 -14.92 -16.38 5.99
C GLU A 150 -13.65 -15.63 6.48
N GLY A 151 -12.48 -15.91 5.89
CA GLY A 151 -11.23 -15.19 6.13
C GLY A 151 -10.81 -14.19 5.04
N GLN A 152 -11.50 -14.16 3.89
CA GLN A 152 -11.10 -13.41 2.69
C GLN A 152 -12.29 -12.68 2.05
N PRO A 153 -12.92 -11.72 2.76
CA PRO A 153 -14.12 -11.03 2.29
C PRO A 153 -13.88 -10.21 1.01
N ARG A 154 -12.65 -9.77 0.76
CA ARG A 154 -12.25 -9.08 -0.48
C ARG A 154 -12.34 -10.00 -1.69
N MET A 155 -11.78 -11.20 -1.58
CA MET A 155 -11.85 -12.21 -2.64
C MET A 155 -13.30 -12.61 -2.91
N TYR A 156 -14.13 -12.74 -1.87
CA TYR A 156 -15.57 -12.96 -2.04
C TYR A 156 -16.27 -11.79 -2.79
N MET A 157 -15.98 -10.54 -2.44
CA MET A 157 -16.59 -9.38 -3.11
C MET A 157 -16.17 -9.25 -4.58
N GLN A 158 -14.90 -9.53 -4.90
CA GLN A 158 -14.39 -9.53 -6.27
C GLN A 158 -14.93 -10.72 -7.08
N GLU A 159 -14.79 -11.94 -6.56
CA GLU A 159 -15.09 -13.18 -7.28
C GLU A 159 -16.59 -13.51 -7.33
N GLN A 160 -17.36 -13.18 -6.29
CA GLN A 160 -18.80 -13.50 -6.24
C GLN A 160 -19.69 -12.31 -6.56
N LEU A 161 -19.31 -11.08 -6.22
CA LEU A 161 -20.18 -9.91 -6.39
C LEU A 161 -19.77 -9.00 -7.55
N GLY A 162 -18.57 -9.18 -8.12
CA GLY A 162 -18.09 -8.38 -9.24
C GLY A 162 -17.76 -6.95 -8.86
N ILE A 163 -17.49 -6.68 -7.58
CA ILE A 163 -17.19 -5.35 -7.08
C ILE A 163 -15.66 -5.21 -7.10
N PRO A 164 -15.09 -4.28 -7.90
CA PRO A 164 -13.68 -3.95 -7.79
C PRO A 164 -13.36 -3.52 -6.36
N SER A 165 -12.27 -4.00 -5.79
CA SER A 165 -11.80 -3.54 -4.47
C SER A 165 -11.17 -2.14 -4.57
N GLY A 166 -11.95 -1.13 -4.96
CA GLY A 166 -11.50 0.25 -5.07
C GLY A 166 -11.26 0.92 -3.71
N SER A 167 -10.12 1.63 -3.63
CA SER A 167 -9.68 2.69 -2.69
C SER A 167 -9.82 2.56 -1.15
N ASP A 168 -10.80 1.84 -0.60
CA ASP A 168 -11.22 1.99 0.81
C ASP A 168 -10.25 1.37 1.84
N ALA A 169 -9.28 0.58 1.37
CA ALA A 169 -8.25 0.01 2.23
C ALA A 169 -6.98 0.84 2.28
N ARG A 170 -6.69 1.74 1.33
CA ARG A 170 -5.43 2.48 1.37
C ARG A 170 -5.42 3.43 2.57
N CYS A 171 -4.34 3.42 3.33
CA CYS A 171 -4.16 4.29 4.48
C CYS A 171 -3.84 5.74 4.06
N PHE A 172 -3.27 5.91 2.87
CA PHE A 172 -2.81 7.19 2.36
C PHE A 172 -3.29 7.47 0.94
N ASP A 173 -3.59 8.75 0.68
CA ASP A 173 -3.85 9.29 -0.64
C ASP A 173 -2.57 9.30 -1.51
N VAL A 174 -2.63 8.66 -2.67
CA VAL A 174 -1.46 8.43 -3.54
C VAL A 174 -0.94 9.76 -4.12
N ASP A 175 -1.84 10.64 -4.56
CA ASP A 175 -1.48 11.94 -5.14
C ASP A 175 -0.77 12.84 -4.12
N SER A 176 -1.18 12.79 -2.85
CA SER A 176 -0.52 13.50 -1.76
C SER A 176 0.90 12.95 -1.49
N ILE A 177 1.11 11.63 -1.64
CA ILE A 177 2.45 11.04 -1.54
C ILE A 177 3.32 11.48 -2.72
N ASP A 178 2.80 11.46 -3.94
CA ASP A 178 3.54 11.88 -5.13
C ASP A 178 3.96 13.35 -5.06
N ARG A 179 3.07 14.23 -4.57
CA ARG A 179 3.42 15.63 -4.27
C ARG A 179 4.50 15.74 -3.20
N PHE A 180 4.42 14.95 -2.13
CA PHE A 180 5.44 14.95 -1.07
C PHE A 180 6.82 14.58 -1.60
N VAL A 181 6.92 13.52 -2.42
CA VAL A 181 8.21 13.07 -2.98
C VAL A 181 8.74 14.05 -4.03
N ALA A 182 7.86 14.72 -4.77
CA ALA A 182 8.24 15.75 -5.73
C ALA A 182 8.64 17.08 -5.07
N THR A 183 8.29 17.30 -3.80
CA THR A 183 8.55 18.56 -3.10
C THR A 183 9.80 18.44 -2.23
N SER A 184 10.85 19.15 -2.64
CA SER A 184 12.05 19.35 -1.82
C SER A 184 12.24 20.84 -1.51
N ALA A 185 12.85 21.14 -0.37
CA ALA A 185 13.19 22.49 0.04
C ALA A 185 14.56 22.52 0.72
N ASP A 186 15.23 23.66 0.67
CA ASP A 186 16.45 23.89 1.44
C ASP A 186 16.14 24.18 2.91
N MET A 187 17.15 24.03 3.76
CA MET A 187 17.02 24.32 5.18
C MET A 187 17.03 25.84 5.40
N THR A 188 15.91 26.40 5.84
CA THR A 188 15.73 27.86 5.97
C THR A 188 16.27 28.45 7.28
N ASN A 189 16.62 27.60 8.24
CA ASN A 189 17.04 27.97 9.59
C ASN A 189 17.80 26.84 10.25
N ASP A 190 18.65 27.17 11.22
CA ASP A 190 19.27 26.16 12.09
C ASP A 190 18.21 25.65 13.09
N PRO A 191 17.82 24.36 13.04
CA PRO A 191 16.76 23.85 13.88
C PRO A 191 17.25 23.67 15.33
N GLN A 192 16.48 24.17 16.30
CA GLN A 192 16.76 23.91 17.71
C GLN A 192 16.57 22.43 18.05
N TYR A 193 15.54 21.81 17.48
CA TYR A 193 15.18 20.40 17.69
C TYR A 193 15.16 19.67 16.36
N VAL A 194 15.79 18.50 16.34
CA VAL A 194 15.75 17.57 15.22
C VAL A 194 15.21 16.25 15.75
N PHE A 195 14.10 15.82 15.20
CA PHE A 195 13.39 14.63 15.64
C PHE A 195 13.91 13.41 14.87
N VAL A 196 14.08 12.30 15.57
CA VAL A 196 14.60 11.03 15.03
C VAL A 196 13.60 9.93 15.35
N GLY A 197 12.77 9.55 14.37
CA GLY A 197 11.80 8.45 14.46
C GLY A 197 12.46 7.13 14.13
N ILE A 198 12.37 6.16 15.03
CA ILE A 198 13.03 4.85 14.91
C ILE A 198 11.99 3.75 15.12
N ASP A 199 11.72 2.98 14.07
CA ASP A 199 11.02 1.70 14.17
C ASP A 199 12.07 0.59 14.39
N THR A 200 11.94 -0.10 15.52
CA THR A 200 12.89 -1.13 15.95
C THR A 200 12.47 -2.51 15.44
N CYS A 201 13.46 -3.32 15.03
CA CYS A 201 13.21 -4.68 14.54
C CYS A 201 12.47 -5.54 15.57
N GLY A 202 11.33 -6.10 15.17
CA GLY A 202 10.51 -7.02 15.96
C GLY A 202 11.09 -8.43 16.18
N GLY A 203 12.37 -8.68 15.84
CA GLY A 203 12.94 -10.02 15.63
C GLY A 203 12.64 -10.61 14.24
N GLY A 204 13.41 -11.61 13.79
CA GLY A 204 13.28 -12.22 12.45
C GLY A 204 13.88 -11.39 11.31
N ASN A 205 13.45 -11.62 10.06
CA ASN A 205 13.90 -10.89 8.85
C ASN A 205 13.37 -9.44 8.73
N ASN A 206 13.08 -8.78 9.86
CA ASN A 206 12.54 -7.41 9.87
C ASN A 206 13.66 -6.37 9.75
N PHE A 207 13.34 -5.24 9.13
CA PHE A 207 14.28 -4.13 8.96
C PHE A 207 14.08 -3.11 10.08
N MET A 208 15.16 -2.45 10.48
CA MET A 208 15.07 -1.23 11.25
C MET A 208 14.87 -0.08 10.26
N ALA A 209 14.10 0.91 10.65
CA ALA A 209 13.98 2.15 9.89
C ALA A 209 14.21 3.36 10.80
N ILE A 210 14.93 4.34 10.24
CA ILE A 210 15.24 5.61 10.91
C ILE A 210 14.83 6.73 9.95
N VAL A 211 13.96 7.62 10.42
CA VAL A 211 13.57 8.83 9.68
C VAL A 211 13.78 10.04 10.57
N SER A 212 14.55 11.00 10.10
CA SER A 212 14.85 12.22 10.84
C SER A 212 14.29 13.46 10.14
N GLY A 213 13.78 14.41 10.93
CA GLY A 213 13.22 15.64 10.40
C GLY A 213 13.15 16.78 11.41
N CYS A 214 12.94 17.99 10.93
CA CYS A 214 12.76 19.18 11.75
C CYS A 214 11.63 20.06 11.20
N TYR A 215 11.09 20.96 12.02
CA TYR A 215 10.15 21.96 11.53
C TYR A 215 10.89 23.17 10.97
N ASN A 216 10.54 23.55 9.75
CA ASN A 216 11.02 24.79 9.14
C ASN A 216 10.25 26.02 9.67
N ARG A 217 10.62 27.22 9.22
CA ARG A 217 9.95 28.48 9.62
C ARG A 217 8.45 28.52 9.30
N SER A 218 8.03 27.79 8.26
CA SER A 218 6.62 27.66 7.85
C SER A 218 5.85 26.63 8.67
N ASN A 219 6.46 26.06 9.72
CA ASN A 219 5.89 25.00 10.55
C ASN A 219 5.50 23.75 9.73
N ALA A 220 6.24 23.48 8.66
CA ALA A 220 6.18 22.24 7.90
C ALA A 220 7.32 21.30 8.35
N LEU A 221 7.03 20.00 8.42
CA LEU A 221 8.00 18.97 8.77
C LEU A 221 8.90 18.68 7.56
N GLN A 222 10.16 19.02 7.65
CA GLN A 222 11.16 18.76 6.63
C GLN A 222 11.94 17.49 6.98
N ILE A 223 11.92 16.50 6.09
CA ILE A 223 12.63 15.23 6.26
C ILE A 223 14.08 15.40 5.83
N LEU A 224 15.00 15.28 6.80
CA LEU A 224 16.42 15.52 6.63
C LEU A 224 17.19 14.24 6.30
N ALA A 225 16.76 13.09 6.84
CA ALA A 225 17.44 11.82 6.59
C ALA A 225 16.47 10.64 6.66
N VAL A 226 16.73 9.61 5.83
CA VAL A 226 15.95 8.36 5.76
C VAL A 226 16.93 7.21 5.61
N ASP A 227 16.80 6.19 6.47
CA ASP A 227 17.62 5.00 6.43
C ASP A 227 16.81 3.77 6.80
N THR A 228 17.10 2.64 6.17
CA THR A 228 16.59 1.33 6.57
C THR A 228 17.68 0.27 6.48
N ALA A 229 17.70 -0.70 7.39
CA ALA A 229 18.68 -1.78 7.36
C ALA A 229 18.18 -3.07 8.00
N PRO A 230 18.54 -4.25 7.45
CA PRO A 230 18.33 -5.51 8.14
C PRO A 230 19.30 -5.58 9.32
N ILE A 231 18.78 -5.68 10.54
CA ILE A 231 19.61 -5.75 11.75
C ILE A 231 19.65 -7.18 12.23
N THR A 232 20.83 -7.79 12.12
CA THR A 232 21.07 -9.18 12.58
C THR A 232 21.95 -9.25 13.81
N SER A 233 22.59 -8.14 14.18
CA SER A 233 23.46 -8.05 15.36
C SER A 233 23.45 -6.67 15.99
N ASP A 234 23.84 -6.63 17.24
CA ASP A 234 24.02 -5.41 18.02
C ASP A 234 25.08 -4.46 17.43
N MET A 235 26.16 -5.01 16.88
CA MET A 235 27.21 -4.21 16.24
C MET A 235 26.68 -3.51 14.98
N GLN A 236 25.81 -4.17 14.22
CA GLN A 236 25.14 -3.54 13.08
C GLN A 236 24.16 -2.46 13.53
N LEU A 237 23.39 -2.68 14.61
CA LEU A 237 22.50 -1.67 15.18
C LEU A 237 23.28 -0.39 15.52
N GLU A 238 24.40 -0.53 16.23
CA GLU A 238 25.26 0.59 16.62
C GLU A 238 25.85 1.32 15.41
N ALA A 239 26.36 0.57 14.43
CA ALA A 239 26.93 1.12 13.22
C ALA A 239 25.90 1.92 12.41
N GLU A 240 24.67 1.40 12.25
CA GLU A 240 23.62 2.07 11.48
C GLU A 240 23.12 3.34 12.16
N ILE A 241 22.93 3.32 13.49
CA ILE A 241 22.54 4.51 14.26
C ILE A 241 23.62 5.59 14.21
N ALA A 242 24.89 5.19 14.43
CA ALA A 242 26.01 6.13 14.41
C ALA A 242 26.22 6.72 13.00
N SER A 243 26.07 5.90 11.96
CA SER A 243 26.14 6.29 10.55
C SER A 243 25.05 7.31 10.21
N HIS A 244 23.79 7.06 10.61
CA HIS A 244 22.67 7.98 10.44
C HIS A 244 22.92 9.31 11.17
N ALA A 245 23.25 9.27 12.46
CA ALA A 245 23.46 10.46 13.28
C ALA A 245 24.63 11.31 12.76
N THR A 246 25.71 10.67 12.31
CA THR A 246 26.88 11.36 11.74
C THR A 246 26.53 12.08 10.45
N ARG A 247 25.76 11.46 9.54
CA ARG A 247 25.29 12.13 8.31
C ARG A 247 24.34 13.29 8.64
N LEU A 248 23.38 13.05 9.53
CA LEU A 248 22.44 14.08 9.97
C LEU A 248 23.18 15.32 10.50
N ARG A 249 24.21 15.12 11.32
CA ARG A 249 25.07 16.18 11.87
C ARG A 249 25.91 16.95 10.86
N LYS A 250 25.99 16.52 9.59
CA LYS A 250 26.59 17.34 8.52
C LYS A 250 25.68 18.48 8.09
N HIS A 251 24.36 18.31 8.25
CA HIS A 251 23.36 19.26 7.78
C HIS A 251 22.81 20.14 8.90
N ILE A 252 23.00 19.78 10.17
CA ILE A 252 22.46 20.51 11.33
C ILE A 252 23.57 20.98 12.27
N SER A 253 23.33 22.04 13.02
CA SER A 253 24.28 22.50 14.04
C SER A 253 24.56 21.44 15.10
N ARG A 254 25.77 21.46 15.64
CA ARG A 254 26.17 20.60 16.78
C ARG A 254 25.35 20.89 18.05
N ASN A 255 24.79 22.09 18.15
CA ASN A 255 23.98 22.50 19.30
C ASN A 255 22.50 22.08 19.16
N ALA A 256 22.06 21.65 17.98
CA ALA A 256 20.71 21.14 17.78
C ALA A 256 20.48 19.91 18.66
N VAL A 257 19.34 19.88 19.36
CA VAL A 257 18.96 18.79 20.25
C VAL A 257 18.31 17.68 19.44
N LEU A 258 18.85 16.47 19.50
CA LEU A 258 18.26 15.28 18.90
C LEU A 258 17.13 14.78 19.80
N VAL A 259 15.90 14.74 19.29
CA VAL A 259 14.74 14.23 20.02
C VAL A 259 14.40 12.84 19.47
N SER A 260 14.78 11.79 20.18
CA SER A 260 14.54 10.42 19.72
C SER A 260 13.12 9.94 20.05
N ILE A 261 12.45 9.39 19.05
CA ILE A 261 11.11 8.81 19.10
C ILE A 261 11.28 7.34 18.72
N ILE A 262 11.43 6.48 19.73
CA ILE A 262 11.83 5.09 19.52
C ILE A 262 10.63 4.18 19.79
N GLU A 263 10.24 3.35 18.82
CA GLU A 263 9.23 2.32 19.06
C GLU A 263 9.78 1.25 19.99
N ALA A 264 9.07 0.99 21.08
CA ALA A 264 9.39 -0.06 22.03
C ALA A 264 8.70 -1.36 21.61
N ASN A 265 9.23 -2.01 20.56
CA ASN A 265 8.77 -3.31 20.06
C ASN A 265 9.43 -4.47 20.85
N TYR A 266 10.26 -5.27 20.19
CA TYR A 266 10.91 -6.45 20.77
C TYR A 266 12.12 -6.04 21.62
N GLY A 267 12.24 -6.56 22.84
CA GLY A 267 13.22 -6.06 23.82
C GLY A 267 12.76 -4.83 24.61
N GLY A 268 11.61 -4.24 24.23
CA GLY A 268 10.95 -3.16 24.97
C GLY A 268 11.87 -1.99 25.28
N TRP A 269 11.82 -1.52 26.53
CA TRP A 269 12.59 -0.37 26.98
C TRP A 269 14.12 -0.60 26.96
N VAL A 270 14.61 -1.84 26.99
CA VAL A 270 16.06 -2.11 27.02
C VAL A 270 16.70 -1.71 25.69
N GLN A 271 16.08 -2.10 24.57
CA GLN A 271 16.56 -1.72 23.24
C GLN A 271 16.41 -0.21 23.03
N SER A 272 15.27 0.37 23.44
CA SER A 272 15.07 1.82 23.36
C SER A 272 16.09 2.61 24.18
N SER A 273 16.46 2.16 25.38
CA SER A 273 17.51 2.77 26.21
C SER A 273 18.87 2.70 25.54
N ARG A 274 19.22 1.58 24.90
CA ARG A 274 20.48 1.45 24.17
C ARG A 274 20.56 2.42 23.00
N ILE A 275 19.51 2.47 22.19
CA ILE A 275 19.41 3.39 21.03
C ILE A 275 19.51 4.85 21.49
N ALA A 276 18.83 5.18 22.58
CA ALA A 276 18.89 6.51 23.19
C ALA A 276 20.33 6.88 23.61
N HIS A 277 21.04 5.98 24.29
CA HIS A 277 22.44 6.20 24.70
C HIS A 277 23.38 6.39 23.49
N LEU A 278 23.17 5.64 22.41
CA LEU A 278 23.96 5.82 21.18
C LEU A 278 23.76 7.21 20.59
N LEU A 279 22.55 7.75 20.60
CA LEU A 279 22.27 9.10 20.08
C LEU A 279 22.88 10.21 20.95
N GLU A 280 23.00 10.03 22.27
CA GLU A 280 23.68 10.98 23.17
C GLU A 280 25.16 11.17 22.83
N ASN A 281 25.82 10.13 22.29
CA ASN A 281 27.21 10.24 21.82
C ASN A 281 27.37 11.18 20.60
N HIS A 282 26.27 11.55 19.95
CA HIS A 282 26.25 12.46 18.80
C HIS A 282 25.76 13.86 19.15
N GLY A 283 25.73 14.24 20.44
CA GLY A 283 25.45 15.60 20.91
C GLY A 283 24.23 15.67 21.83
N PRO A 284 23.71 16.88 22.11
CA PRO A 284 22.58 17.05 23.02
C PRO A 284 21.38 16.23 22.56
N ALA A 285 20.80 15.43 23.45
CA ALA A 285 19.64 14.59 23.13
C ALA A 285 18.53 14.67 24.20
N LEU A 286 17.32 14.35 23.75
CA LEU A 286 16.13 14.12 24.56
C LEU A 286 15.43 12.87 24.00
N HIS A 287 14.77 12.11 24.85
CA HIS A 287 14.14 10.85 24.47
C HIS A 287 12.68 10.86 24.86
N VAL A 288 11.78 10.68 23.89
CA VAL A 288 10.34 10.63 24.15
C VAL A 288 10.01 9.38 24.97
N THR A 289 9.15 9.56 25.97
CA THR A 289 8.74 8.50 26.90
C THR A 289 7.23 8.45 27.06
N CYS A 290 6.70 7.23 27.09
CA CYS A 290 5.31 6.94 27.46
C CYS A 290 5.16 6.55 28.94
N ASP A 291 6.21 6.65 29.76
CA ASP A 291 6.17 6.33 31.18
C ASP A 291 5.38 7.40 31.96
N LYS A 292 4.08 7.13 32.15
CA LYS A 292 3.14 8.02 32.84
C LYS A 292 3.52 8.31 34.29
N LYS A 293 4.27 7.43 34.94
CA LYS A 293 4.62 7.59 36.35
C LYS A 293 5.89 8.42 36.56
N GLN A 294 6.64 8.75 35.50
CA GLN A 294 7.91 9.50 35.56
C GLN A 294 8.97 8.98 36.56
N GLU A 295 8.72 7.86 37.25
CA GLU A 295 9.62 7.31 38.27
C GLU A 295 10.85 6.66 37.66
N ASN A 296 10.72 6.02 36.49
CA ASN A 296 11.84 5.35 35.82
C ASN A 296 12.32 6.06 34.55
N ARG A 297 11.56 7.05 34.03
CA ARG A 297 11.91 7.87 32.85
C ARG A 297 12.45 7.05 31.67
N ARG A 298 11.86 5.88 31.42
CA ARG A 298 12.39 4.97 30.40
C ARG A 298 12.08 5.50 29.00
N PRO A 299 13.08 5.63 28.11
CA PRO A 299 12.84 6.05 26.74
C PRO A 299 12.05 4.97 25.99
N GLY A 300 11.25 5.41 25.03
CA GLY A 300 10.50 4.51 24.15
C GLY A 300 8.99 4.71 24.23
N ILE A 301 8.34 4.25 23.18
CA ILE A 301 6.92 4.50 22.91
C ILE A 301 6.25 3.17 22.59
N TYR A 302 5.15 2.89 23.29
CA TYR A 302 4.30 1.75 22.99
C TYR A 302 3.25 2.15 21.95
N THR A 303 3.21 1.45 20.82
CA THR A 303 2.25 1.70 19.75
C THR A 303 1.03 0.80 19.89
N THR A 304 -0.02 1.32 20.53
CA THR A 304 -1.33 0.67 20.48
C THR A 304 -1.99 0.89 19.13
N TRP A 305 -3.05 0.13 18.84
CA TRP A 305 -3.84 0.32 17.63
C TRP A 305 -4.36 1.76 17.49
N GLU A 306 -4.88 2.33 18.58
CA GLU A 306 -5.40 3.70 18.62
C GLU A 306 -4.30 4.72 18.32
N ILE A 307 -3.09 4.48 18.84
CA ILE A 307 -1.93 5.34 18.57
C ILE A 307 -1.54 5.22 17.10
N LYS A 308 -1.46 4.01 16.53
CA LYS A 308 -1.18 3.81 15.09
C LYS A 308 -2.18 4.54 14.20
N GLU A 309 -3.47 4.49 14.55
CA GLU A 309 -4.51 5.21 13.81
C GLU A 309 -4.34 6.74 13.90
N ARG A 310 -3.98 7.26 15.08
CA ARG A 310 -3.68 8.69 15.26
C ARG A 310 -2.43 9.12 14.49
N MET A 311 -1.38 8.31 14.50
CA MET A 311 -0.15 8.59 13.76
C MET A 311 -0.41 8.66 12.27
N ARG A 312 -1.18 7.69 11.74
CA ARG A 312 -1.60 7.65 10.34
C ARG A 312 -2.51 8.84 9.98
N HIS A 313 -3.37 9.31 10.90
CA HIS A 313 -4.18 10.52 10.68
C HIS A 313 -3.33 11.77 10.58
N GLU A 314 -2.37 11.92 11.49
CA GLU A 314 -1.51 13.10 11.49
C GLU A 314 -0.63 13.16 10.25
N LEU A 315 -0.03 12.03 9.85
CA LEU A 315 0.75 11.97 8.61
C LEU A 315 -0.11 12.27 7.37
N GLN A 316 -1.30 11.66 7.26
CA GLN A 316 -2.22 11.92 6.13
C GLN A 316 -2.63 13.40 6.07
N ARG A 317 -2.87 14.03 7.23
CA ARG A 317 -3.20 15.45 7.33
C ARG A 317 -2.05 16.31 6.83
N MET A 318 -0.81 16.03 7.28
CA MET A 318 0.39 16.73 6.81
C MET A 318 0.60 16.59 5.30
N LEU A 319 0.43 15.38 4.76
CA LEU A 319 0.56 15.11 3.32
C LEU A 319 -0.47 15.91 2.50
N ARG A 320 -1.74 15.93 2.92
CA ARG A 320 -2.81 16.66 2.21
C ARG A 320 -2.61 18.17 2.23
N GLU A 321 -2.21 18.70 3.39
CA GLU A 321 -1.98 20.13 3.60
C GLU A 321 -0.63 20.63 3.09
N ASN A 322 0.19 19.77 2.45
CA ASN A 322 1.58 20.07 2.06
C ASN A 322 2.43 20.61 3.22
N ARG A 323 2.19 20.11 4.45
CA ARG A 323 2.94 20.46 5.67
C ARG A 323 4.09 19.50 5.97
N ILE A 324 4.49 18.73 4.97
CA ILE A 324 5.64 17.84 5.01
C ILE A 324 6.36 17.87 3.67
N CYS A 325 7.69 17.91 3.67
CA CYS A 325 8.51 17.93 2.46
C CYS A 325 9.87 17.26 2.69
N LEU A 326 10.58 16.98 1.61
CA LEU A 326 11.95 16.49 1.66
C LEU A 326 12.93 17.65 1.77
N PHE A 327 14.06 17.41 2.42
CA PHE A 327 15.23 18.27 2.29
C PHE A 327 15.89 18.02 0.92
N SER A 328 16.36 19.09 0.27
CA SER A 328 17.03 19.03 -1.04
C SER A 328 18.24 18.09 -1.04
N GLU A 329 18.98 18.03 0.06
CA GLU A 329 20.10 17.11 0.27
C GLU A 329 19.76 16.03 1.31
N VAL A 330 18.55 15.45 1.22
CA VAL A 330 18.12 14.38 2.13
C VAL A 330 19.20 13.29 2.26
N ALA A 331 19.67 13.09 3.49
CA ALA A 331 20.74 12.15 3.77
C ALA A 331 20.20 10.72 3.85
N SER A 332 20.88 9.79 3.19
CA SER A 332 20.56 8.36 3.26
C SER A 332 21.84 7.54 3.04
N THR A 333 21.88 6.35 3.63
CA THR A 333 22.94 5.36 3.40
C THR A 333 22.85 4.76 2.02
N ARG A 334 21.64 4.58 1.49
CA ARG A 334 21.40 3.81 0.26
C ARG A 334 20.65 4.64 -0.77
N VAL A 335 21.10 4.52 -2.01
CA VAL A 335 20.43 5.16 -3.14
C VAL A 335 19.02 4.58 -3.28
N GLY A 336 18.01 5.43 -3.19
CA GLY A 336 16.61 5.04 -3.38
C GLY A 336 15.81 4.82 -2.09
N ASP A 337 16.36 5.04 -0.90
CA ASP A 337 15.58 4.89 0.36
C ASP A 337 14.35 5.80 0.39
N VAL A 338 14.42 7.00 -0.20
CA VAL A 338 13.26 7.89 -0.35
C VAL A 338 12.21 7.31 -1.30
N VAL A 339 12.65 6.69 -2.40
CA VAL A 339 11.76 6.02 -3.36
C VAL A 339 11.09 4.82 -2.70
N GLU A 340 11.83 4.08 -1.88
CA GLU A 340 11.30 2.94 -1.14
C GLU A 340 10.34 3.39 -0.02
N LEU A 341 10.63 4.48 0.70
CA LEU A 341 9.70 5.09 1.65
C LEU A 341 8.37 5.44 0.95
N ALA A 342 8.43 6.06 -0.23
CA ALA A 342 7.23 6.38 -1.01
C ALA A 342 6.43 5.13 -1.40
N LYS A 343 7.12 4.06 -1.84
CA LYS A 343 6.48 2.77 -2.15
C LYS A 343 5.80 2.18 -0.92
N GLN A 344 6.44 2.18 0.24
CA GLN A 344 5.86 1.67 1.48
C GLN A 344 4.61 2.47 1.89
N LEU A 345 4.63 3.80 1.78
CA LEU A 345 3.45 4.64 2.05
C LEU A 345 2.29 4.32 1.11
N LYS A 346 2.53 4.16 -0.19
CA LYS A 346 1.49 3.85 -1.19
C LYS A 346 0.83 2.49 -0.98
N ARG A 347 1.56 1.55 -0.37
CA ARG A 347 1.11 0.17 -0.11
C ARG A 347 0.51 -0.04 1.27
N CYS A 348 0.58 0.98 2.13
CA CYS A 348 0.03 0.89 3.47
C CYS A 348 -1.49 0.76 3.39
N GLU A 349 -2.03 -0.34 3.91
CA GLU A 349 -3.44 -0.69 3.80
C GLU A 349 -4.07 -1.10 5.14
N TYR A 350 -5.39 -1.02 5.20
CA TYR A 350 -6.22 -1.55 6.26
C TYR A 350 -6.54 -3.02 6.00
N VAL A 351 -6.13 -3.88 6.93
CA VAL A 351 -6.49 -5.29 6.99
C VAL A 351 -7.46 -5.54 8.12
N TYR A 352 -8.55 -6.25 7.82
CA TYR A 352 -9.54 -6.64 8.80
C TYR A 352 -9.21 -8.05 9.30
N LYS A 353 -8.88 -8.20 10.59
CA LYS A 353 -8.77 -9.52 11.23
C LYS A 353 -10.06 -9.84 11.97
N ALA A 354 -10.57 -11.05 11.78
CA ALA A 354 -11.66 -11.58 12.59
C ALA A 354 -11.14 -11.81 14.02
N SER A 355 -11.83 -11.26 15.02
CA SER A 355 -11.60 -11.57 16.42
C SER A 355 -12.13 -12.97 16.71
N THR A 356 -11.29 -13.88 17.22
CA THR A 356 -11.70 -15.22 17.68
C THR A 356 -12.33 -15.21 19.08
N THR A 357 -12.37 -14.07 19.75
CA THR A 357 -12.91 -13.94 21.09
C THR A 357 -14.29 -13.28 21.05
N SER A 358 -15.30 -14.05 21.47
CA SER A 358 -16.72 -13.72 21.73
C SER A 358 -17.72 -13.81 20.56
N ALA A 359 -18.95 -14.23 20.89
CA ALA A 359 -20.07 -14.61 20.01
C ALA A 359 -20.64 -13.46 19.15
N THR A 360 -20.00 -12.30 19.18
CA THR A 360 -20.22 -11.14 18.31
C THR A 360 -18.91 -10.88 17.58
N VAL A 361 -18.88 -11.15 16.27
CA VAL A 361 -17.69 -10.99 15.42
C VAL A 361 -17.38 -9.49 15.25
N GLU A 362 -16.69 -8.89 16.21
CA GLU A 362 -16.08 -7.57 16.02
C GLU A 362 -14.86 -7.72 15.10
N ARG A 363 -14.96 -7.16 13.89
CA ARG A 363 -13.85 -7.10 12.94
C ARG A 363 -12.88 -6.00 13.38
N LYS A 364 -11.67 -6.37 13.77
CA LYS A 364 -10.62 -5.38 14.09
C LYS A 364 -9.95 -4.92 12.80
N ARG A 365 -10.09 -3.63 12.48
CA ARG A 365 -9.37 -2.95 11.39
C ARG A 365 -7.94 -2.68 11.85
N MET A 366 -6.92 -3.08 11.11
CA MET A 366 -5.51 -2.85 11.46
C MET A 366 -4.74 -2.29 10.27
N ILE A 367 -3.79 -1.39 10.52
CA ILE A 367 -2.89 -0.88 9.49
C ILE A 367 -1.75 -1.89 9.27
N THR A 368 -1.43 -2.22 8.02
CA THR A 368 -0.25 -3.01 7.67
C THR A 368 0.24 -2.70 6.26
N GLY A 369 1.56 -2.66 6.08
CA GLY A 369 2.20 -2.74 4.76
C GLY A 369 3.00 -4.03 4.55
N LYS A 370 2.99 -4.98 5.50
CA LYS A 370 3.73 -6.25 5.42
C LYS A 370 3.04 -7.35 4.61
N VAL A 371 2.21 -6.98 3.63
CA VAL A 371 1.49 -7.95 2.80
C VAL A 371 2.49 -8.58 1.82
N ASN A 372 2.44 -9.91 1.64
CA ASN A 372 3.28 -10.66 0.70
C ASN A 372 4.81 -10.53 0.92
N GLY A 373 5.28 -10.51 2.16
CA GLY A 373 6.71 -10.50 2.49
C GLY A 373 7.41 -9.16 2.25
N GLN A 374 6.63 -8.08 2.16
CA GLN A 374 7.14 -6.72 2.03
C GLN A 374 7.32 -6.06 3.40
N ASN A 375 8.05 -4.93 3.43
CA ASN A 375 8.37 -4.19 4.64
C ASN A 375 7.53 -2.91 4.73
N ASP A 376 7.18 -2.49 5.95
CA ASP A 376 6.51 -1.21 6.23
C ASP A 376 7.25 -0.34 7.25
N ASP A 377 8.46 -0.75 7.65
CA ASP A 377 9.17 -0.19 8.79
C ASP A 377 9.49 1.32 8.57
N MET A 378 9.78 1.75 7.32
CA MET A 378 9.99 3.19 7.03
C MET A 378 8.70 4.01 7.07
N ALA A 379 7.58 3.42 6.63
CA ALA A 379 6.28 4.07 6.76
C ALA A 379 5.89 4.22 8.24
N ILE A 380 6.16 3.21 9.07
CA ILE A 380 5.96 3.28 10.53
C ILE A 380 6.87 4.33 11.16
N ALA A 381 8.17 4.34 10.83
CA ALA A 381 9.12 5.33 11.35
C ALA A 381 8.70 6.77 11.01
N LEU A 382 8.19 7.01 9.79
CA LEU A 382 7.66 8.33 9.40
C LEU A 382 6.36 8.69 10.14
N MET A 383 5.47 7.71 10.34
CA MET A 383 4.26 7.89 11.15
C MET A 383 4.60 8.26 12.61
N LEU A 384 5.57 7.57 13.20
CA LEU A 384 6.11 7.89 14.53
C LEU A 384 6.66 9.32 14.58
N LEU A 385 7.54 9.65 13.63
CA LEU A 385 8.16 10.97 13.53
C LEU A 385 7.10 12.07 13.49
N SER A 386 6.16 11.99 12.54
CA SER A 386 5.15 13.03 12.30
C SER A 386 4.25 13.32 13.50
N TYR A 387 3.78 12.28 14.19
CA TYR A 387 2.86 12.43 15.32
C TYR A 387 3.58 12.88 16.60
N TRP A 388 4.70 12.23 16.94
CA TRP A 388 5.36 12.51 18.21
C TRP A 388 6.18 13.80 18.18
N SER A 389 6.66 14.23 17.01
CA SER A 389 7.26 15.57 16.88
C SER A 389 6.22 16.66 17.14
N ALA A 390 5.02 16.53 16.57
CA ALA A 390 3.92 17.45 16.82
C ALA A 390 3.47 17.41 18.28
N HIS A 391 3.36 16.22 18.87
CA HIS A 391 3.01 16.06 20.28
C HIS A 391 4.05 16.71 21.20
N PHE A 392 5.35 16.48 20.96
CA PHE A 392 6.45 17.07 21.72
C PHE A 392 6.37 18.59 21.75
N ILE A 393 6.14 19.23 20.60
CA ILE A 393 5.98 20.68 20.50
C ILE A 393 4.75 21.13 21.29
N ASN A 394 3.61 20.46 21.11
CA ASN A 394 2.35 20.83 21.78
C ASN A 394 2.43 20.76 23.30
N VAL A 395 3.21 19.82 23.86
CA VAL A 395 3.41 19.68 25.31
C VAL A 395 4.66 20.37 25.82
N ASN A 396 5.31 21.22 25.00
CA ASN A 396 6.54 21.94 25.32
C ASN A 396 7.64 21.02 25.89
N GLY A 397 7.86 19.87 25.24
CA GLY A 397 8.91 18.91 25.58
C GLY A 397 8.69 18.08 26.85
N LYS A 398 7.55 18.24 27.55
CA LYS A 398 7.24 17.50 28.79
C LYS A 398 7.10 15.99 28.61
N CYS A 399 6.95 15.50 27.38
CA CYS A 399 6.89 14.07 27.05
C CYS A 399 8.26 13.46 26.78
N ALA A 400 9.35 14.19 26.98
CA ALA A 400 10.71 13.70 26.77
C ALA A 400 11.56 13.81 28.03
N THR A 401 12.63 13.02 28.05
CA THR A 401 13.55 12.92 29.19
C THR A 401 15.00 12.84 28.74
N ARG A 402 15.92 13.02 29.68
CA ARG A 402 17.36 12.75 29.51
C ARG A 402 17.69 11.46 30.24
N LEU A 403 18.63 10.68 29.71
CA LEU A 403 19.12 9.49 30.40
C LEU A 403 20.09 9.84 31.53
#